data_AF-A0A091M5N3-F1
#
_entry.id   AF-A0A091M5N3-F1
#
_cell.length_a   1.000
_cell.length_b   1.000
_cell.length_c   1.000
_cell.angle_alpha   90.00
_cell.angle_beta   90.00
_cell.angle_gamma   90.00
#
_symmetry.space_group_name_H-M   'P 1'
#
loop_
_entity.id
_entity.type
_entity.pdbx_description
1 polymer ?
#
loop_
_entity_poly.entity_id
_entity_poly.type
_entity_poly.pdbx_seq_one_letter_code
_entity_poly.pdbx_strand_id
1 'polypeptide(L)'
;AYFLSLSSEMRSSSATLRTNIFLPTDGEHVCQITFHYWISEMSGTLMVGLQKLSEDTITNIWQVSGELQNQWEANTITINSTEKYEV
;
A
#
# COMPACT_ATOMS: atom_id res chain seq x y z
N ALA A 1 9.20 -14.75 -12.40
CA ALA A 1 8.69 -14.00 -11.24
C ALA A 1 7.19 -13.85 -11.40
N TYR A 2 6.44 -13.88 -10.30
CA TYR A 2 4.99 -13.68 -10.28
C TYR A 2 4.68 -12.33 -9.62
N PHE A 3 3.63 -11.64 -10.09
CA PHE A 3 3.18 -10.37 -9.54
C PHE A 3 1.65 -10.30 -9.57
N LEU A 4 1.10 -9.43 -8.73
CA LEU A 4 -0.33 -9.09 -8.74
C LEU A 4 -0.55 -7.96 -9.73
N SER A 5 -1.62 -8.05 -10.52
CA SER A 5 -1.94 -7.06 -11.55
C SER A 5 -3.41 -6.66 -11.47
N LEU A 6 -3.67 -5.37 -11.62
CA LEU A 6 -5.00 -4.79 -11.80
C LEU A 6 -5.11 -4.26 -13.23
N SER A 7 -6.11 -4.73 -13.98
CA SER A 7 -6.36 -4.26 -15.36
C SER A 7 -7.28 -3.03 -15.39
N SER A 8 -7.02 -2.13 -16.33
CA SER A 8 -7.77 -0.87 -16.53
C SER A 8 -9.13 -1.04 -17.21
N GLU A 9 -9.46 -2.25 -17.68
CA GLU A 9 -10.65 -2.52 -18.50
C GLU A 9 -11.97 -2.14 -17.79
N MET A 10 -11.96 -2.06 -16.45
CA MET A 10 -13.04 -1.49 -15.65
C MET A 10 -12.59 -0.12 -15.11
N ARG A 11 -12.88 0.94 -15.87
CA ARG A 11 -12.52 2.36 -15.62
C ARG A 11 -12.93 2.95 -14.26
N SER A 12 -13.53 2.18 -13.36
CA SER A 12 -14.08 2.68 -12.09
C SER A 12 -14.02 1.68 -10.92
N SER A 13 -13.30 0.56 -11.07
CA SER A 13 -13.14 -0.42 -9.99
C SER A 13 -11.81 -0.23 -9.27
N SER A 14 -11.86 0.02 -7.96
CA SER A 14 -10.71 -0.13 -7.07
C SER A 14 -10.56 -1.60 -6.66
N ALA A 15 -9.33 -2.08 -6.53
CA ALA A 15 -9.03 -3.35 -5.88
C ALA A 15 -8.24 -3.07 -4.60
N THR A 16 -8.53 -3.86 -3.56
CA THR A 16 -7.81 -3.78 -2.28
C THR A 16 -7.18 -5.13 -1.98
N LEU A 17 -5.87 -5.12 -1.78
CA LEU A 17 -5.13 -6.22 -1.17
C LEU A 17 -4.90 -5.85 0.29
N ARG A 18 -5.07 -6.80 1.21
CA ARG A 18 -4.84 -6.60 2.64
C ARG A 18 -3.84 -7.61 3.16
N THR A 19 -2.96 -7.18 4.07
CA THR A 19 -2.09 -8.08 4.81
C THR A 19 -2.86 -8.85 5.89
N ASN A 20 -2.18 -9.80 6.55
CA ASN A 20 -2.60 -10.24 7.87
C ASN A 20 -2.39 -9.12 8.90
N ILE A 21 -2.99 -9.29 10.08
CA ILE A 21 -2.84 -8.36 11.20
C ILE A 21 -1.41 -8.41 11.75
N PHE A 22 -0.79 -7.24 11.83
CA PHE A 22 0.50 -7.01 12.49
C PHE A 22 0.33 -6.58 13.95
N LEU A 23 1.38 -6.82 14.75
CA LEU A 23 1.48 -6.37 16.14
C LEU A 23 1.91 -4.89 16.21
N PRO A 24 1.64 -4.21 17.33
CA PRO A 24 2.11 -2.84 17.56
C PRO A 24 3.63 -2.69 17.36
N THR A 25 4.05 -1.52 16.91
CA THR A 25 5.45 -1.11 16.78
C THR A 25 5.86 -0.19 17.93
N ASP A 26 7.13 -0.17 18.27
CA ASP A 26 7.73 0.76 19.23
C ASP A 26 9.17 1.12 18.82
N GLY A 27 9.92 1.79 19.70
CA GLY A 27 11.30 2.21 19.40
C GLY A 27 12.27 1.04 19.18
N GLU A 28 11.96 -0.15 19.67
CA GLU A 28 12.76 -1.37 19.48
C GLU A 28 12.19 -2.25 18.36
N HIS A 29 10.88 -2.19 18.12
CA HIS A 29 10.14 -2.97 17.14
C HIS A 29 9.65 -2.09 15.97
N VAL A 30 10.56 -1.78 15.05
CA VAL A 30 10.24 -1.00 13.84
C VAL A 30 9.69 -1.91 12.74
N CYS A 31 8.61 -1.48 12.08
CA CYS A 31 8.08 -2.16 10.89
C CYS A 31 8.36 -1.34 9.62
N GLN A 32 9.07 -1.93 8.67
CA GLN A 32 9.30 -1.36 7.34
C GLN A 32 8.77 -2.32 6.28
N ILE A 33 7.96 -1.77 5.36
CA ILE A 33 7.40 -2.53 4.24
C ILE A 33 8.00 -1.98 2.95
N THR A 34 8.74 -2.83 2.25
CA THR A 34 9.29 -2.53 0.93
C THR A 34 8.47 -3.26 -0.11
N PHE A 35 7.97 -2.52 -1.11
CA PHE A 35 7.21 -3.08 -2.21
C PHE A 35 7.70 -2.54 -3.55
N HIS A 36 7.56 -3.37 -4.58
CA HIS A 36 7.86 -2.99 -5.95
C HIS A 36 6.54 -2.80 -6.69
N TYR A 37 6.44 -1.73 -7.45
CA TYR A 37 5.24 -1.41 -8.21
C TYR A 37 5.58 -0.89 -9.60
N TRP A 38 4.61 -1.01 -10.50
CA TRP A 38 4.66 -0.43 -11.84
C TRP A 38 3.26 0.02 -12.22
N ILE A 39 3.13 1.25 -12.69
CA ILE A 39 1.86 1.85 -13.11
C ILE A 39 2.00 2.24 -14.57
N SER A 40 1.30 1.52 -15.45
CA SER A 40 1.37 1.76 -16.90
C SER A 40 0.42 2.86 -17.39
N GLU A 41 -0.63 3.17 -16.63
CA GLU A 41 -1.67 4.12 -17.03
C GLU A 41 -1.54 5.45 -16.27
N MET A 42 -1.60 6.58 -16.99
CA MET A 42 -1.45 7.92 -16.42
C MET A 42 -2.52 8.26 -15.35
N SER A 43 -3.71 7.67 -15.42
CA SER A 43 -4.78 7.87 -14.43
C SER A 43 -4.81 6.85 -13.30
N GLY A 44 -3.91 5.86 -13.31
CA GLY A 44 -3.81 4.86 -12.24
C GLY A 44 -3.31 5.49 -10.94
N THR A 45 -3.93 5.16 -9.81
CA THR A 45 -3.45 5.55 -8.48
C THR A 45 -3.24 4.31 -7.64
N LEU A 46 -2.05 4.19 -7.05
CA LEU A 46 -1.73 3.18 -6.05
C LEU A 46 -1.65 3.86 -4.69
N MET A 47 -2.39 3.33 -3.72
CA MET A 47 -2.43 3.83 -2.34
C MET A 47 -2.07 2.70 -1.39
N VAL A 48 -1.30 3.03 -0.35
CA VAL A 48 -1.14 2.19 0.83
C VAL A 48 -1.94 2.78 1.97
N GLY A 49 -2.89 1.99 2.46
CA GLY A 49 -3.71 2.32 3.61
C GLY A 49 -3.13 1.71 4.89
N LEU A 50 -3.45 2.31 6.03
CA LEU A 50 -3.23 1.74 7.35
C LEU A 50 -4.57 1.69 8.08
N GLN A 51 -5.00 0.50 8.47
CA GLN A 51 -6.20 0.30 9.28
C GLN A 51 -5.79 -0.24 10.66
N LYS A 52 -6.00 0.54 11.72
CA LYS A 52 -5.84 0.05 13.10
C LYS A 52 -7.10 -0.71 13.49
N LEU A 53 -6.97 -1.76 14.30
CA LEU A 53 -8.13 -2.60 14.68
C LEU A 53 -9.18 -1.87 15.52
N SER A 54 -8.80 -0.82 16.25
CA SER A 54 -9.73 0.02 17.02
C SER A 54 -10.49 1.03 16.15
N GLU A 55 -10.05 1.24 14.91
CA GLU A 55 -10.59 2.25 14.00
C GLU A 55 -11.19 1.55 12.76
N ASP A 56 -12.40 1.94 12.36
CA ASP A 56 -13.00 1.43 11.12
C ASP A 56 -12.53 2.21 9.88
N THR A 57 -11.64 3.18 10.07
CA THR A 57 -11.15 4.09 9.03
C THR A 57 -9.79 3.67 8.51
N ILE A 58 -9.65 3.61 7.19
CA ILE A 58 -8.36 3.42 6.52
C ILE A 58 -7.69 4.78 6.39
N THR A 59 -6.52 4.93 7.00
CA THR A 59 -5.69 6.14 6.85
C THR A 59 -4.74 5.96 5.67
N ASN A 60 -4.72 6.90 4.74
CA ASN A 60 -3.73 6.90 3.66
C ASN A 60 -2.37 7.33 4.21
N ILE A 61 -1.39 6.44 4.12
CA ILE A 61 -0.02 6.68 4.60
C ILE A 61 0.97 6.86 3.46
N TRP A 62 0.60 6.45 2.24
CA TRP A 62 1.39 6.66 1.04
C TRP A 62 0.50 6.53 -0.20
N GLN A 63 0.74 7.36 -1.21
CA GLN A 63 0.08 7.23 -2.50
C GLN A 63 0.97 7.72 -3.63
N VAL A 64 0.74 7.19 -4.82
CA VAL A 64 1.29 7.70 -6.07
C VAL A 64 0.21 7.63 -7.16
N SER A 65 0.11 8.69 -7.94
CA SER A 65 -0.73 8.74 -9.15
C SER A 65 0.18 8.75 -10.37
N GLY A 66 -0.28 8.16 -11.48
CA GLY A 66 0.52 7.89 -12.65
C GLY A 66 1.31 9.10 -13.18
N GLU A 67 2.64 9.00 -13.10
CA GLU A 67 3.56 9.66 -14.02
C GLU A 67 4.07 8.61 -15.03
N LEU A 68 4.53 9.04 -16.21
CA LEU A 68 5.08 8.14 -17.24
C LEU A 68 6.42 7.53 -16.78
N GLN A 69 6.39 6.62 -15.82
CA GLN A 69 7.53 5.83 -15.36
C GLN A 69 7.39 4.42 -15.95
N ASN A 70 8.06 4.21 -17.08
CA ASN A 70 8.04 2.93 -17.80
C ASN A 70 9.03 1.92 -17.19
N GLN A 71 9.03 1.80 -15.87
CA GLN A 71 9.96 0.94 -15.12
C GLN A 71 9.34 0.53 -13.77
N TRP A 72 9.90 -0.54 -13.20
CA TRP A 72 9.58 -0.96 -11.84
C TRP A 72 10.24 0.00 -10.85
N GLU A 73 9.44 0.49 -9.92
CA GLU A 73 9.91 1.33 -8.81
C GLU A 73 9.84 0.54 -7.50
N ALA A 74 10.71 0.89 -6.56
CA ALA A 74 10.72 0.34 -5.21
C ALA A 74 10.48 1.45 -4.20
N ASN A 75 9.53 1.24 -3.30
CA ASN A 75 9.26 2.18 -2.21
C ASN A 75 9.30 1.46 -0.87
N THR A 76 9.80 2.15 0.15
CA THR A 76 9.81 1.66 1.53
C THR A 76 9.03 2.61 2.41
N ILE A 77 7.98 2.09 3.05
CA ILE A 77 7.22 2.80 4.07
C ILE A 77 7.61 2.30 5.45
N THR A 78 7.59 3.20 6.43
CA THR A 78 7.77 2.84 7.84
C THR A 78 6.43 2.99 8.55
N ILE A 79 5.97 1.92 9.19
CA ILE A 79 4.70 1.92 9.92
C ILE A 79 4.97 2.23 11.39
N ASN A 80 4.22 3.18 11.93
CA ASN A 80 4.20 3.48 13.35
C ASN A 80 2.77 3.33 13.86
N SER A 81 2.52 2.30 14.66
CA SER A 81 1.22 2.05 15.29
C SER A 81 1.41 1.51 16.70
N THR A 82 0.76 2.14 17.68
CA THR A 82 0.71 1.66 19.08
C THR A 82 -0.30 0.53 19.28
N GLU A 83 -1.02 0.15 18.23
CA GLU A 83 -2.07 -0.86 18.24
C GLU A 83 -1.88 -1.84 17.08
N LYS A 84 -2.61 -2.97 17.11
CA LYS A 84 -2.61 -3.93 15.99
C LYS A 84 -3.18 -3.27 14.73
N TYR A 85 -2.61 -3.61 13.58
CA TYR A 85 -2.96 -2.96 12.31
C TYR A 85 -2.87 -3.90 11.11
N GLU A 86 -3.56 -3.53 10.04
CA GLU A 86 -3.42 -4.10 8.69
C GLU A 86 -2.99 -3.01 7.72
N VAL A 87 -2.33 -3.43 6.63
CA VAL A 87 -1.88 -2.58 5.53
C VAL A 87 -2.55 -3.04 4.23
#